data_AF-A0A7S3CKA9-F1
#
_entry.id   AF-A0A7S3CKA9-F1
#
_cell.length_a   1.000
_cell.length_b   1.000
_cell.length_c   1.000
_cell.angle_alpha   90.00
_cell.angle_beta   90.00
_cell.angle_gamma   90.00
#
_symmetry.space_group_name_H-M   'P 1'
#
loop_
_entity.id
_entity.type
_entity.pdbx_description
1 polymer ?
#
loop_
_entity_poly.entity_id
_entity_poly.type
_entity_poly.pdbx_seq_one_letter_code
_entity_poly.pdbx_strand_id
1 'polypeptide(L)'
;MDAELLLADMEFFEEDTEENIKLKNSVIELYNARLDERIRRKKFVIERGLLDLKRQQKYERKRTKEERDIINSMKIFARFNTEEDHQRIVNNLIKERMIREVIEQLKFFRSKGLTSLDQIEKYIESQRKSTGVNNFKRAD
;
A
#
# COMPACT_ATOMS: atom_id res chain seq x y z
N MET A 1 -8.36 3.10 26.28
CA MET A 1 -8.06 2.84 27.70
C MET A 1 -6.60 2.47 27.78
N ASP A 2 -5.80 3.22 28.52
CA ASP A 2 -4.38 2.92 28.65
C ASP A 2 -4.23 1.60 29.40
N ALA A 3 -3.58 0.60 28.80
CA ALA A 3 -3.42 -0.69 29.45
C ALA A 3 -2.54 -0.58 30.71
N GLU A 4 -1.71 0.45 30.76
CA GLU A 4 -0.83 0.80 31.87
C GLU A 4 -1.63 1.15 33.14
N LEU A 5 -2.81 1.77 33.00
CA LEU A 5 -3.71 2.08 34.11
C LEU A 5 -4.34 0.83 34.76
N LEU A 6 -4.46 -0.29 34.03
CA LEU A 6 -5.03 -1.53 34.57
C LEU A 6 -4.04 -2.32 35.45
N LEU A 7 -2.73 -2.07 35.27
CA LEU A 7 -1.68 -2.67 36.08
C LEU A 7 -1.14 -1.75 37.17
N ALA A 8 -1.33 -0.43 37.04
CA ALA A 8 -0.78 0.56 37.96
C ALA A 8 -1.14 0.29 39.43
N ASP A 9 -2.37 -0.16 39.67
CA ASP A 9 -2.90 -0.45 41.01
C ASP A 9 -2.95 -1.97 41.30
N MET A 10 -2.32 -2.82 40.47
CA MET A 10 -2.34 -4.27 40.66
C MET A 10 -1.23 -4.74 41.60
N GLU A 11 -1.63 -5.26 42.76
CA GLU A 11 -0.72 -5.84 43.75
C GLU A 11 -1.04 -7.30 44.02
N PHE A 12 -0.03 -8.10 44.37
CA PHE A 12 -0.21 -9.48 44.84
C PHE A 12 -0.10 -9.48 46.37
N PHE A 13 -1.07 -10.12 47.03
CA PHE A 13 -1.08 -10.31 48.47
C PHE A 13 -0.88 -11.79 48.80
N GLU A 14 -0.27 -12.10 49.94
CA GLU A 14 -0.06 -13.50 50.37
C GLU A 14 -1.38 -14.24 50.62
N GLU A 15 -2.46 -13.51 50.90
CA GLU A 15 -3.81 -14.03 51.14
C GLU A 15 -4.62 -14.20 49.83
N ASP A 16 -4.06 -13.89 48.67
CA ASP A 16 -4.78 -14.03 47.40
C ASP A 16 -5.16 -15.49 47.14
N THR A 17 -6.43 -15.71 46.78
CA THR A 17 -6.88 -17.02 46.33
C THR A 17 -6.22 -17.41 45.02
N GLU A 18 -6.12 -18.71 44.76
CA GLU A 18 -5.56 -19.21 43.49
C GLU A 18 -6.30 -18.66 42.26
N GLU A 19 -7.60 -18.40 42.38
CA GLU A 19 -8.42 -17.76 41.35
C GLU A 19 -8.04 -16.29 41.13
N ASN A 20 -7.80 -15.53 42.20
CA ASN A 20 -7.33 -14.13 42.09
C ASN A 20 -5.96 -14.06 41.43
N ILE A 21 -5.04 -14.97 41.77
CA ILE A 21 -3.70 -15.03 41.16
C ILE A 21 -3.82 -15.34 39.66
N LYS A 22 -4.66 -16.31 39.26
CA LYS A 22 -4.91 -16.62 37.85
C LYS A 22 -5.48 -15.43 37.08
N LEU A 23 -6.42 -14.71 37.67
CA LEU A 23 -6.99 -13.51 37.07
C LEU A 23 -5.92 -12.42 36.86
N LYS A 24 -5.12 -12.13 37.90
CA LYS A 24 -4.01 -11.15 37.82
C LYS A 24 -3.00 -11.52 36.73
N ASN A 25 -2.61 -12.80 36.66
CA ASN A 25 -1.74 -13.30 35.59
C ASN A 25 -2.34 -13.11 34.19
N SER A 26 -3.63 -13.36 34.02
CA SER A 26 -4.32 -13.17 32.74
C SER A 26 -4.34 -11.69 32.31
N VAL A 27 -4.46 -10.77 33.26
CA VAL A 27 -4.36 -9.32 32.99
C VAL A 27 -2.94 -8.92 32.59
N ILE A 28 -1.92 -9.48 33.23
CA ILE A 28 -0.51 -9.27 32.86
C ILE A 28 -0.24 -9.77 31.43
N GLU A 29 -0.74 -10.96 31.08
CA GLU A 29 -0.61 -11.49 29.72
C GLU A 29 -1.27 -10.56 28.68
N LEU A 30 -2.49 -10.08 28.97
CA LEU A 30 -3.18 -9.13 28.10
C LEU A 30 -2.39 -7.82 27.94
N TYR A 31 -1.77 -7.33 29.02
CA TYR A 31 -0.90 -6.15 28.96
C TYR A 31 0.32 -6.40 28.06
N ASN A 32 1.02 -7.52 28.25
CA ASN A 32 2.17 -7.87 27.43
C ASN A 32 1.80 -7.96 25.95
N ALA A 33 0.67 -8.58 25.62
CA ALA A 33 0.16 -8.62 24.26
C ALA A 33 -0.11 -7.21 23.67
N ARG A 34 -0.62 -6.27 24.47
CA ARG A 34 -0.79 -4.87 24.06
C ARG A 34 0.53 -4.13 23.91
N LEU A 35 1.50 -4.39 24.78
CA LEU A 35 2.84 -3.83 24.71
C LEU A 35 3.55 -4.29 23.43
N ASP A 36 3.47 -5.57 23.11
CA ASP A 36 4.01 -6.16 21.88
C ASP A 36 3.39 -5.54 20.64
N GLU A 37 2.06 -5.36 20.62
CA GLU A 37 1.37 -4.70 19.50
C GLU A 37 1.82 -3.23 19.35
N ARG A 38 2.05 -2.52 20.46
CA ARG A 38 2.60 -1.15 20.44
C ARG A 38 4.02 -1.11 19.87
N ILE A 39 4.88 -2.03 20.30
CA ILE A 39 6.25 -2.17 19.78
C ILE A 39 6.21 -2.49 18.29
N ARG A 40 5.36 -3.44 17.87
CA ARG A 40 5.18 -3.83 16.47
C ARG A 40 4.75 -2.65 15.60
N ARG A 41 3.78 -1.84 16.05
CA ARG A 41 3.34 -0.62 15.34
C ARG A 41 4.44 0.42 15.24
N LYS A 42 5.19 0.65 16.33
CA LYS A 42 6.31 1.60 16.32
C LYS A 42 7.40 1.15 15.34
N LYS A 43 7.77 -0.13 15.37
CA LYS A 43 8.72 -0.74 14.45
C LYS A 43 8.26 -0.58 12.99
N PHE A 44 7.00 -0.90 12.70
CA PHE A 44 6.40 -0.74 11.37
C PHE A 44 6.49 0.69 10.83
N VAL A 45 6.21 1.70 11.66
CA VAL A 45 6.27 3.12 11.28
C VAL A 45 7.70 3.58 11.01
N ILE A 46 8.66 3.13 11.83
CA ILE A 46 10.06 3.51 11.73
C ILE A 46 10.72 2.85 10.51
N GLU A 47 10.59 1.54 10.35
CA GLU A 47 11.22 0.77 9.26
C GLU A 47 10.81 1.34 7.90
N ARG A 48 9.51 1.58 7.72
CA ARG A 48 8.94 2.11 6.46
C ARG A 48 9.12 3.61 6.27
N GLY A 49 9.86 4.29 7.15
CA GLY A 49 10.14 5.73 7.06
C GLY A 49 8.88 6.61 7.03
N LEU A 50 7.79 6.18 7.68
CA LEU A 50 6.50 6.88 7.60
C LEU A 50 6.49 8.23 8.34
N LEU A 51 7.54 8.52 9.10
CA LEU A 51 7.73 9.79 9.81
C LEU A 51 8.24 10.91 8.88
N ASP A 52 8.86 10.58 7.75
CA ASP A 52 9.37 11.56 6.79
C ASP A 52 8.29 11.97 5.77
N LEU A 53 7.44 12.89 6.20
CA LEU A 53 6.34 13.43 5.40
C LEU A 53 6.83 14.12 4.11
N LYS A 54 8.02 14.73 4.12
CA LYS A 54 8.57 15.41 2.94
C LYS A 54 8.97 14.39 1.88
N ARG A 55 9.61 13.30 2.28
CA ARG A 55 9.96 12.19 1.39
C ARG A 55 8.71 11.53 0.83
N GLN A 56 7.68 11.31 1.63
CA GLN A 56 6.40 10.77 1.17
C GLN A 56 5.71 11.67 0.16
N GLN A 57 5.61 12.98 0.43
CA GLN A 57 5.01 13.92 -0.52
C GLN A 57 5.78 13.97 -1.86
N LYS A 58 7.11 13.94 -1.81
CA LYS A 58 7.93 13.90 -3.04
C LYS A 58 7.70 12.61 -3.82
N TYR A 59 7.50 11.48 -3.14
CA TYR A 59 7.19 10.20 -3.77
C TYR A 59 5.79 10.21 -4.41
N GLU A 60 4.77 10.71 -3.71
CA GLU A 60 3.40 10.78 -4.22
C GLU A 60 3.26 11.76 -5.40
N ARG A 61 3.99 12.88 -5.40
CA ARG A 61 3.97 13.86 -6.50
C ARG A 61 4.56 13.33 -7.82
N LYS A 62 5.46 12.34 -7.75
CA LYS A 62 6.04 11.72 -8.96
C LYS A 62 5.08 10.74 -9.64
N ARG A 63 4.01 10.33 -8.97
CA ARG A 63 3.09 9.28 -9.41
C ARG A 63 1.85 9.87 -10.08
N THR A 64 1.38 9.20 -11.11
CA THR A 64 0.10 9.53 -11.75
C THR A 64 -1.05 9.34 -10.77
N LYS A 65 -2.23 9.89 -11.08
CA LYS A 65 -3.43 9.69 -10.25
C LYS A 65 -3.75 8.19 -10.11
N GLU A 66 -3.64 7.45 -11.21
CA GLU A 66 -3.95 6.02 -11.28
C GLU A 66 -2.98 5.18 -10.43
N GLU A 67 -1.68 5.49 -10.48
CA GLU A 67 -0.69 4.84 -9.62
C GLU A 67 -0.95 5.14 -8.13
N ARG A 68 -1.32 6.38 -7.81
CA ARG A 68 -1.67 6.77 -6.43
C ARG A 68 -2.88 6.01 -5.91
N ASP A 69 -3.89 5.79 -6.75
CA ASP A 69 -5.07 5.02 -6.37
C ASP A 69 -4.68 3.57 -6.01
N ILE A 70 -3.85 2.91 -6.84
CA ILE A 70 -3.33 1.56 -6.53
C ILE A 70 -2.53 1.56 -5.23
N ILE A 71 -1.59 2.50 -5.07
CA ILE A 71 -0.77 2.61 -3.85
C ILE A 71 -1.67 2.77 -2.62
N ASN A 72 -2.67 3.65 -2.69
CA ASN A 72 -3.58 3.91 -1.56
C ASN A 72 -4.44 2.69 -1.20
N SER A 73 -4.99 1.98 -2.19
CA SER A 73 -5.71 0.73 -1.95
C SER A 73 -4.82 -0.33 -1.31
N MET A 74 -3.54 -0.36 -1.68
CA MET A 74 -2.60 -1.36 -1.18
C MET A 74 -2.02 -1.04 0.21
N LYS A 75 -2.03 0.23 0.66
CA LYS A 75 -1.48 0.66 1.97
C LYS A 75 -1.96 -0.20 3.15
N ILE A 76 -3.20 -0.68 3.13
CA ILE A 76 -3.79 -1.49 4.21
C ILE A 76 -3.07 -2.84 4.35
N PHE A 77 -2.64 -3.42 3.24
CA PHE A 77 -1.96 -4.72 3.17
C PHE A 77 -0.46 -4.66 3.51
N ALA A 78 0.10 -3.46 3.66
CA ALA A 78 1.51 -3.29 4.05
C ALA A 78 1.82 -3.98 5.39
N ARG A 79 0.84 -4.08 6.30
CA ARG A 79 1.02 -4.71 7.62
C ARG A 79 1.28 -6.22 7.60
N PHE A 80 1.00 -6.88 6.47
CA PHE A 80 1.13 -8.33 6.32
C PHE A 80 2.37 -8.75 5.53
N ASN A 81 3.15 -7.78 5.05
CA ASN A 81 4.30 -8.01 4.20
C ASN A 81 5.53 -7.28 4.75
N THR A 82 6.72 -7.74 4.36
CA THR A 82 7.96 -6.96 4.50
C THR A 82 7.87 -5.66 3.71
N GLU A 83 8.79 -4.72 3.93
CA GLU A 83 8.80 -3.48 3.16
C GLU A 83 9.03 -3.74 1.68
N GLU A 84 10.02 -4.58 1.41
CA GLU A 84 10.48 -4.97 0.08
C GLU A 84 9.39 -5.71 -0.68
N ASP A 85 8.75 -6.71 -0.06
CA ASP A 85 7.70 -7.49 -0.72
C ASP A 85 6.48 -6.63 -1.00
N HIS A 86 6.10 -5.77 -0.05
CA HIS A 86 4.99 -4.85 -0.28
C HIS A 86 5.26 -3.92 -1.46
N GLN A 87 6.46 -3.33 -1.52
CA GLN A 87 6.84 -2.45 -2.62
C GLN A 87 6.90 -3.19 -3.96
N ARG A 88 7.38 -4.44 -3.95
CA ARG A 88 7.39 -5.31 -5.14
C ARG A 88 5.98 -5.60 -5.64
N ILE A 89 5.05 -5.97 -4.75
CA ILE A 89 3.65 -6.24 -5.09
C ILE A 89 3.01 -4.99 -5.71
N VAL A 90 3.16 -3.83 -5.08
CA VAL A 90 2.58 -2.57 -5.56
C VAL A 90 3.15 -2.19 -6.93
N ASN A 91 4.47 -2.31 -7.12
CA ASN A 91 5.09 -2.04 -8.42
C ASN A 91 4.63 -3.03 -9.50
N ASN A 92 4.43 -4.30 -9.15
CA ASN A 92 3.90 -5.29 -10.08
C ASN A 92 2.46 -4.97 -10.49
N LEU A 93 1.59 -4.55 -9.56
CA LEU A 93 0.22 -4.13 -9.88
C LEU A 93 0.19 -2.91 -10.81
N ILE A 94 1.08 -1.94 -10.59
CA ILE A 94 1.21 -0.78 -11.48
C ILE A 94 1.63 -1.22 -12.88
N LYS A 95 2.68 -2.06 -12.99
CA LYS A 95 3.16 -2.59 -14.28
C LYS A 95 2.09 -3.41 -14.99
N GLU A 96 1.38 -4.26 -14.27
CA GLU A 96 0.32 -5.10 -14.80
C GLU A 96 -0.79 -4.25 -15.42
N ARG A 97 -1.22 -3.20 -14.74
CA ARG A 97 -2.19 -2.24 -15.28
C ARG A 97 -1.67 -1.55 -16.54
N MET A 98 -0.43 -1.07 -16.54
CA MET A 98 0.17 -0.45 -17.73
C MET A 98 0.17 -1.42 -18.92
N ILE A 99 0.51 -2.70 -18.69
CA ILE A 99 0.49 -3.72 -19.74
C ILE A 99 -0.94 -3.97 -20.23
N ARG A 100 -1.95 -4.01 -19.34
CA ARG A 100 -3.35 -4.12 -19.76
C ARG A 100 -3.79 -2.95 -20.64
N GLU A 101 -3.45 -1.71 -20.26
CA GLU A 101 -3.74 -0.52 -21.07
C GLU A 101 -3.11 -0.62 -22.47
N VAL A 102 -1.86 -1.07 -22.56
CA VAL A 102 -1.18 -1.29 -23.85
C VAL A 102 -1.86 -2.38 -24.67
N ILE A 103 -2.24 -3.50 -24.05
CA ILE A 103 -2.95 -4.59 -24.73
C ILE A 103 -4.29 -4.10 -25.30
N GLU A 104 -5.05 -3.30 -24.55
CA GLU A 104 -6.31 -2.72 -25.01
C GLU A 104 -6.10 -1.78 -26.20
N GLN A 105 -5.08 -0.92 -26.16
CA GLN A 105 -4.72 -0.05 -27.28
C GLN A 105 -4.35 -0.85 -28.52
N LEU A 106 -3.54 -1.91 -28.38
CA LEU A 106 -3.15 -2.77 -29.50
C LEU A 106 -4.37 -3.51 -30.09
N LYS A 107 -5.28 -4.00 -29.25
CA LYS A 107 -6.54 -4.60 -29.71
C LYS A 107 -7.40 -3.60 -30.48
N PHE A 108 -7.47 -2.35 -30.03
CA PHE A 108 -8.18 -1.27 -30.72
C PHE A 108 -7.58 -0.95 -32.09
N PHE A 109 -6.25 -0.86 -32.21
CA PHE A 109 -5.62 -0.64 -33.51
C PHE A 109 -5.86 -1.82 -34.46
N ARG A 110 -5.78 -3.05 -33.95
CA ARG A 110 -6.06 -4.25 -34.73
C ARG A 110 -7.51 -4.30 -35.24
N SER A 111 -8.49 -3.89 -34.44
CA SER A 111 -9.89 -3.84 -34.87
C SER A 111 -10.15 -2.78 -35.94
N LYS A 112 -9.32 -1.74 -36.01
CA LYS A 112 -9.31 -0.74 -37.09
C LYS A 112 -8.53 -1.18 -38.34
N GLY A 113 -7.99 -2.39 -38.36
CA GLY A 113 -7.19 -2.90 -39.48
C GLY A 113 -5.77 -2.32 -39.55
N LEU A 114 -5.31 -1.62 -38.51
CA LEU A 114 -3.95 -1.10 -38.42
C LEU A 114 -3.04 -2.22 -37.92
N THR A 115 -2.20 -2.75 -38.81
CA THR A 115 -1.34 -3.92 -38.52
C THR A 115 0.15 -3.60 -38.57
N SER A 116 0.53 -2.41 -39.04
CA SER A 116 1.91 -1.91 -39.05
C SER A 116 2.09 -0.72 -38.10
N LEU A 117 3.27 -0.61 -37.50
CA LEU A 117 3.63 0.49 -36.61
C LEU A 117 3.51 1.86 -37.31
N ASP A 118 3.91 1.95 -38.58
CA ASP A 118 3.80 3.18 -39.40
C ASP A 118 2.33 3.61 -39.59
N GLN A 119 1.41 2.65 -39.73
CA GLN A 119 -0.02 2.94 -39.84
C GLN A 119 -0.59 3.44 -38.50
N ILE A 120 -0.18 2.83 -37.39
CA ILE A 120 -0.58 3.24 -36.04
C ILE A 120 -0.07 4.66 -35.75
N GLU A 121 1.17 4.97 -36.10
CA GLU A 121 1.76 6.30 -35.90
C GLU A 121 1.03 7.38 -36.70
N LYS A 122 0.77 7.14 -37.99
CA LYS A 122 -0.04 8.04 -38.84
C LYS A 122 -1.45 8.24 -38.30
N TYR A 123 -2.06 7.16 -37.80
CA TYR A 123 -3.38 7.22 -37.19
C TYR A 123 -3.37 8.08 -35.91
N ILE A 124 -2.42 7.88 -35.00
CA ILE A 124 -2.28 8.68 -33.77
C ILE A 124 -2.03 10.16 -34.12
N GLU A 125 -1.18 10.45 -35.11
CA GLU A 125 -0.88 11.82 -35.53
C GLU A 125 -2.12 12.52 -36.13
N SER A 126 -2.91 11.81 -36.95
CA SER A 126 -4.17 12.32 -37.49
C SER A 126 -5.20 12.64 -36.39
N GLN A 127 -5.27 11.80 -35.35
CA GLN A 127 -6.17 11.99 -34.22
C GLN A 127 -5.72 13.16 -33.33
N ARG A 128 -4.41 13.32 -33.11
CA ARG A 128 -3.85 14.47 -32.37
C ARG A 128 -4.20 15.80 -33.04
N LYS A 129 -4.08 15.88 -34.37
CA LYS A 129 -4.39 17.10 -35.14
C LYS A 129 -5.89 17.46 -35.13
N SER A 130 -6.77 16.46 -35.02
CA SER A 130 -8.23 16.65 -35.06
C SER A 130 -8.89 16.86 -33.69
N THR A 131 -8.38 16.23 -32.63
CA THR A 131 -9.00 16.28 -31.29
C THR A 131 -8.20 17.05 -30.24
N GLY A 132 -6.93 17.39 -30.49
CA GLY A 132 -6.08 18.11 -29.54
C GLY A 132 -5.73 17.35 -28.25
N VAL A 133 -6.27 16.13 -28.05
CA VAL A 133 -6.09 15.31 -26.86
C VAL A 133 -5.41 14.00 -27.25
N ASN A 134 -4.25 13.73 -26.65
CA ASN A 134 -3.53 12.50 -26.91
C ASN A 134 -3.96 11.37 -25.96
N ASN A 135 -5.00 10.62 -26.35
CA ASN A 135 -5.52 9.48 -25.57
C ASN A 135 -4.65 8.21 -25.64
N PHE A 136 -3.63 8.18 -26.52
CA PHE A 136 -2.75 7.04 -26.70
C PHE A 136 -1.36 7.36 -26.12
N LYS A 137 -0.94 6.62 -25.09
CA LYS A 137 0.40 6.73 -24.49
C LYS A 137 1.40 6.05 -25.45
N ARG A 138 2.58 6.64 -25.66
CA ARG A 138 3.65 6.00 -26.46
C ARG A 138 4.02 4.66 -25.82
N ALA A 139 4.09 3.61 -26.63
CA ALA A 139 4.66 2.34 -26.23
C ALA A 139 6.18 2.43 -26.44
N ASP A 140 6.88 3.01 -25.46
CA ASP A 140 8.34 2.91 -25.32
C ASP A 140 8.68 1.87 -24.23
#